data_AF-A0A7W4ET63-F1
#
_entry.id   AF-A0A7W4ET63-F1
#
_cell.length_a   1.000
_cell.length_b   1.000
_cell.length_c   1.000
_cell.angle_alpha   90.00
_cell.angle_beta   90.00
_cell.angle_gamma   90.00
#
_symmetry.space_group_name_H-M   'P 1'
#
loop_
_entity.id
_entity.type
_entity.pdbx_description
1 polymer ?
#
loop_
_entity_poly.entity_id
_entity_poly.type
_entity_poly.pdbx_seq_one_letter_code
_entity_poly.pdbx_strand_id
1 'polypeptide(L)' 'MNLDSILQTIMIGSAILMILAILLQQRGATLGAGFGASGELYTTRRGLDKNLFEATIFLAVTFVGSILAALLLPSAG' A
#
# COMPACT_ATOMS: atom_id res chain seq x y z
N MET A 1 -15.73 -20.00 9.07
CA MET A 1 -14.62 -19.65 8.15
C MET A 1 -13.33 -20.13 8.79
N ASN A 2 -12.51 -20.88 8.05
CA ASN A 2 -11.20 -21.29 8.54
C ASN A 2 -10.26 -20.08 8.60
N LEU A 3 -9.31 -20.08 9.53
CA LEU A 3 -8.36 -18.98 9.71
C LEU A 3 -7.59 -18.69 8.41
N ASP A 4 -7.22 -19.73 7.67
CA ASP A 4 -6.51 -19.63 6.39
C ASP A 4 -7.33 -18.88 5.34
N SER A 5 -8.62 -19.20 5.21
CA SER A 5 -9.52 -18.51 4.29
C SER A 5 -9.74 -17.04 4.68
N ILE A 6 -9.73 -16.74 5.98
CA ILE A 6 -9.85 -15.35 6.48
C ILE A 6 -8.58 -14.57 6.12
N LEU A 7 -7.40 -15.13 6.42
CA LEU A 7 -6.11 -14.49 6.10
C LEU A 7 -5.95 -14.27 4.59
N GLN A 8 -6.32 -15.24 3.76
CA GLN A 8 -6.27 -15.12 2.30
C GLN A 8 -7.23 -14.05 1.77
N THR A 9 -8.44 -13.97 2.32
CA THR A 9 -9.42 -12.93 1.94
C THR A 9 -8.90 -11.53 2.31
N ILE A 10 -8.32 -11.37 3.50
CA ILE A 10 -7.72 -10.10 3.94
C ILE A 10 -6.53 -9.73 3.06
N MET A 11 -5.68 -10.70 2.70
CA MET A 11 -4.52 -10.49 1.83
C MET A 11 -4.94 -9.97 0.45
N ILE A 12 -5.90 -10.64 -0.20
CA ILE A 12 -6.39 -10.23 -1.53
C ILE A 12 -7.10 -8.88 -1.44
N GLY A 13 -7.96 -8.69 -0.45
CA GLY A 13 -8.70 -7.43 -0.25
C GLY A 13 -7.77 -6.24 -0.01
N SER A 14 -6.77 -6.38 0.87
CA SER A 14 -5.79 -5.34 1.14
C SER A 14 -4.88 -5.06 -0.04
N ALA A 15 -4.49 -6.08 -0.82
CA ALA A 15 -3.72 -5.89 -2.05
C ALA A 15 -4.46 -5.03 -3.08
N ILE A 16 -5.73 -5.35 -3.36
CA ILE A 16 -6.54 -4.60 -4.33
C ILE A 16 -6.74 -3.16 -3.87
N LEU A 17 -7.12 -2.96 -2.61
CA LEU A 17 -7.30 -1.61 -2.05
C LEU A 17 -6.00 -0.80 -2.06
N MET A 18 -4.86 -1.43 -1.78
CA MET A 18 -3.55 -0.78 -1.84
C MET A 18 -3.17 -0.38 -3.27
N ILE A 19 -3.41 -1.24 -4.27
CA ILE A 19 -3.17 -0.90 -5.68
C ILE A 19 -4.00 0.32 -6.08
N LEU A 20 -5.30 0.31 -5.77
CA LEU A 20 -6.19 1.43 -6.06
C LEU A 20 -5.72 2.71 -5.35
N ALA A 21 -5.35 2.62 -4.08
CA ALA A 21 -4.85 3.75 -3.32
C ALA A 21 -3.56 4.32 -3.91
N ILE A 22 -2.63 3.47 -4.37
CA ILE A 22 -1.37 3.90 -5.02
C ILE A 22 -1.65 4.58 -6.36
N LEU A 23 -2.58 4.06 -7.17
CA LEU A 23 -2.94 4.66 -8.46
C LEU A 23 -3.61 6.03 -8.30
N LEU A 24 -4.40 6.21 -7.23
CA LEU A 24 -5.01 7.49 -6.89
C LEU A 24 -3.98 8.50 -6.33
N GLN A 25 -2.82 8.06 -5.84
CA GLN A 25 -1.76 8.96 -5.40
C GLN A 25 -1.07 9.59 -6.61
N GLN A 26 -1.43 10.83 -6.92
CA GLN A 26 -0.72 11.62 -7.92
C GLN A 26 0.67 11.97 -7.39
N ARG A 27 1.70 11.34 -7.96
CA ARG A 27 3.08 11.82 -7.80
C ARG A 27 3.32 12.83 -8.91
N GLY A 28 3.51 14.10 -8.56
CA GLY A 28 3.86 15.17 -9.49
C GLY A 28 5.26 15.03 -10.10
N ALA A 29 5.64 13.84 -10.55
CA ALA A 29 6.90 13.57 -11.21
C ALA A 29 6.73 13.88 -12.71
N THR A 30 7.45 14.90 -13.17
CA THR A 30 7.57 15.18 -14.61
C THR A 30 8.41 14.07 -15.27
N LEU A 31 8.22 13.84 -16.57
CA LEU A 31 8.96 12.83 -17.34
C LEU A 31 10.50 12.98 -17.28
N GLY A 32 11.00 14.16 -16.86
CA GLY A 32 12.42 14.45 -16.63
C GLY A 32 12.95 14.14 -15.22
N ALA A 33 12.09 13.77 -14.26
CA ALA A 33 12.48 13.55 -12.86
C ALA A 33 13.43 12.34 -12.67
N GLY A 34 13.39 11.36 -13.58
CA GLY A 34 14.32 10.23 -13.61
C GLY A 34 15.69 10.55 -14.23
N PHE A 35 15.84 11.71 -14.87
CA PHE A 35 17.04 12.11 -15.61
C PHE A 35 17.89 13.16 -14.88
N GLY A 36 17.67 13.38 -13.58
CA GLY A 36 18.46 14.32 -12.78
C GLY A 36 18.19 15.80 -13.07
N ALA A 37 17.24 16.12 -13.95
CA ALA A 37 16.71 17.47 -14.06
C ALA A 37 15.94 17.76 -12.78
N SER A 38 16.44 18.71 -11.98
CA SER A 38 15.84 19.15 -10.71
C SER A 38 14.49 19.83 -10.95
N GLY A 39 13.47 19.03 -11.26
CA GLY A 39 12.07 19.37 -11.16
C GLY A 39 11.58 19.16 -9.73
N GLU A 40 12.38 19.55 -8.72
CA GLU A 40 11.98 19.50 -7.33
C GLU A 40 10.95 20.59 -7.06
N LEU A 41 9.74 20.36 -7.54
CA LEU A 41 8.57 21.03 -7.02
C LEU A 41 8.31 20.41 -5.64
N TYR A 42 8.90 21.02 -4.61
CA TYR A 42 8.58 20.76 -3.21
C TYR A 42 7.14 21.23 -2.93
N THR A 43 6.16 20.57 -3.54
CA THR A 43 4.77 20.74 -3.14
C THR A 43 4.58 20.00 -1.83
N THR A 44 4.31 20.77 -0.77
CA THR A 44 3.99 20.21 0.53
C THR A 44 2.68 19.42 0.38
N ARG A 45 2.71 18.13 0.75
CA ARG A 45 1.50 17.29 0.71
C ARG A 45 0.49 17.87 1.71
N ARG A 46 -0.62 18.43 1.22
CA ARG A 46 -1.70 18.97 2.05
C ARG A 46 -3.01 18.24 1.79
N GLY A 47 -3.78 18.02 2.86
CA GLY A 47 -5.13 17.46 2.77
C GLY A 47 -5.18 15.99 2.34
N LEU A 48 -5.88 15.73 1.23
CA LEU A 48 -6.23 14.40 0.76
C LEU A 48 -5.02 13.50 0.48
N ASP A 49 -3.96 14.04 -0.11
CA ASP A 49 -2.76 13.26 -0.45
C ASP A 49 -2.01 12.75 0.77
N LYS A 50 -2.05 13.48 1.89
CA LYS A 50 -1.42 13.05 3.15
C LYS A 50 -2.22 11.90 3.77
N ASN A 51 -3.54 12.04 3.84
CA ASN A 51 -4.42 11.01 4.39
C ASN A 51 -4.40 9.74 3.54
N LEU A 52 -4.38 9.86 2.21
CA LEU A 52 -4.29 8.72 1.28
C LEU A 52 -2.96 7.99 1.43
N PHE A 53 -1.87 8.73 1.66
CA PHE A 53 -0.56 8.16 1.92
C PHE A 53 -0.51 7.39 3.25
N GLU A 54 -1.01 7.98 4.33
CA GLU A 54 -1.12 7.31 5.65
C GLU A 54 -2.02 6.06 5.59
N ALA A 55 -3.15 6.13 4.87
CA ALA A 55 -4.03 4.98 4.64
C ALA A 55 -3.32 3.86 3.86
N THR A 56 -2.49 4.21 2.89
CA THR A 56 -1.72 3.22 2.11
C THR A 56 -0.65 2.56 2.96
N ILE A 57 -0.01 3.30 3.89
CA ILE A 57 0.92 2.73 4.86
C ILE A 57 0.19 1.71 5.75
N PHE A 58 -1.00 2.06 6.25
CA PHE A 58 -1.81 1.16 7.06
C PHE A 58 -2.20 -0.12 6.30
N LEU A 59 -2.62 0.01 5.03
CA LEU A 59 -2.92 -1.11 4.15
C LEU A 59 -1.69 -1.98 3.88
N ALA A 60 -0.52 -1.37 3.68
CA ALA A 60 0.73 -2.09 3.45
C ALA A 60 1.15 -2.91 4.68
N VAL A 61 1.05 -2.34 5.88
CA VAL A 61 1.33 -3.06 7.13
C VAL A 61 0.35 -4.22 7.32
N THR A 62 -0.92 -4.02 7.02
CA THR A 62 -1.95 -5.08 7.10
C THR A 62 -1.67 -6.20 6.09
N PHE A 63 -1.31 -5.85 4.86
CA PHE A 63 -0.97 -6.82 3.81
C PHE A 63 0.26 -7.65 4.18
N VAL A 64 1.36 -7.00 4.55
CA VAL A 64 2.58 -7.70 4.98
C VAL A 64 2.33 -8.52 6.25
N GLY A 65 1.57 -7.97 7.21
CA GLY A 65 1.15 -8.68 8.42
C GLY A 65 0.34 -9.93 8.10
N SER A 66 -0.55 -9.88 7.10
CA SER A 66 -1.32 -11.06 6.67
C SER A 66 -0.44 -12.15 6.05
N ILE A 67 0.59 -11.78 5.29
CA ILE A 67 1.56 -12.71 4.71
C ILE A 67 2.40 -13.35 5.82
N LEU A 68 2.91 -12.53 6.75
CA LEU A 68 3.71 -13.01 7.88
C LEU A 68 2.88 -13.91 8.80
N ALA A 69 1.63 -13.56 9.06
CA ALA A 69 0.72 -14.39 9.84
C ALA A 69 0.45 -15.74 9.16
N ALA A 70 0.20 -15.74 7.86
CA ALA A 70 0.02 -16.97 7.09
C ALA A 70 1.29 -17.84 7.02
N LEU A 71 2.48 -17.23 7.07
CA LEU A 71 3.76 -17.94 7.06
C LEU A 71 4.17 -18.47 8.45
N LEU A 72 3.95 -17.68 9.50
CA LEU A 72 4.44 -17.96 10.86
C LEU A 72 3.45 -18.76 11.70
N LEU A 73 2.15 -18.66 11.44
CA LEU A 73 1.17 -19.56 12.02
C LEU A 73 1.15 -20.79 11.12
N PRO A 74 1.75 -21.93 11.51
CA PRO A 74 1.50 -23.16 10.81
C PRO A 74 0.02 -23.42 11.02
N SER A 75 -0.78 -23.34 9.95
CA SER A 75 -2.09 -23.95 9.98
C SER A 75 -1.87 -25.45 10.09
N ALA A 76 -1.79 -25.92 11.34
CA ALA A 76 -1.78 -27.32 11.66
C ALA A 76 -3.15 -27.87 11.27
N GLY A 77 -3.22 -28.44 10.06
CA GLY A 77 -4.41 -29.09 9.49
C GLY A 77 -4.47 -28.98 7.98
#